data_AF-A0A2E2RG81-F1
#
_entry.id   AF-A0A2E2RG81-F1
#
_cell.length_a   1.000
_cell.length_b   1.000
_cell.length_c   1.000
_cell.angle_alpha   90.00
_cell.angle_beta   90.00
_cell.angle_gamma   90.00
#
_symmetry.space_group_name_H-M   'P 1'
#
loop_
_entity.id
_entity.type
_entity.pdbx_description
1 polymer ?
#
loop_
_entity_poly.entity_id
_entity_poly.type
_entity_poly.pdbx_seq_one_letter_code
_entity_poly.pdbx_strand_id
1 'polypeptide(L)'
;MSFLTVGCTTSTITNLTPRQLPRSSTGLYPVEAMFKSNQRTLDHDSMKPLVIFNKQAYPMNRTRLVEGRWETLIPIPVGTQVVNYHFKFDYNYNAIMMRNADSKLSPPYQLKIEDNEGSVNLLMERED
;
A
#
# COMPACT_ATOMS: atom_id res chain seq x y z
N MET A 1 43.19 0.19 -4.12
CA MET A 1 41.84 -0.34 -3.82
C MET A 1 40.79 0.71 -4.22
N SER A 2 40.27 0.64 -5.44
CA SER A 2 39.14 1.48 -5.84
C SER A 2 37.85 0.86 -5.30
N PHE A 3 37.23 1.53 -4.33
CA PHE A 3 35.85 1.23 -3.95
C PHE A 3 34.94 1.77 -5.05
N LEU A 4 34.51 0.91 -5.98
CA LEU A 4 33.34 1.19 -6.80
C LEU A 4 32.14 1.18 -5.85
N THR A 5 31.77 2.35 -5.32
CA THR A 5 30.46 2.54 -4.70
C THR A 5 29.42 2.46 -5.81
N VAL A 6 29.07 1.24 -6.19
CA VAL A 6 27.85 0.99 -6.96
C VAL A 6 26.73 1.41 -6.01
N GLY A 7 26.23 2.63 -6.17
CA GLY A 7 25.13 3.11 -5.36
C GLY A 7 23.96 2.18 -5.59
N CYS A 8 23.66 1.32 -4.62
CA CYS A 8 22.50 0.44 -4.69
C CYS A 8 21.26 1.34 -4.83
N THR A 9 20.65 1.32 -6.02
CA THR A 9 19.32 1.88 -6.21
C THR A 9 18.36 1.02 -5.41
N THR A 10 17.85 1.58 -4.31
CA THR A 10 16.92 0.91 -3.41
C THR A 10 15.54 1.51 -3.59
N SER A 11 14.59 0.67 -3.98
CA SER A 11 13.17 0.98 -4.03
C SER A 11 12.46 0.20 -2.93
N THR A 12 11.79 0.90 -2.03
CA THR A 12 11.12 0.35 -0.85
C THR A 12 9.65 0.70 -0.86
N ILE A 13 8.81 -0.31 -0.61
CA ILE A 13 7.38 -0.15 -0.42
C ILE A 13 7.09 -0.24 1.07
N THR A 14 6.40 0.76 1.60
CA THR A 14 5.94 0.80 2.99
C THR A 14 4.42 0.71 2.99
N ASN A 15 3.87 -0.27 3.70
CA ASN A 15 2.43 -0.33 3.93
C ASN A 15 2.06 0.67 5.03
N LEU A 16 1.15 1.60 4.71
CA LEU A 16 0.61 2.58 5.65
C LEU A 16 -0.77 2.19 6.17
N THR A 17 -1.37 1.13 5.61
CA THR A 17 -2.65 0.60 6.06
C THR A 17 -2.54 0.07 7.48
N PRO A 18 -3.48 0.41 8.39
CA PRO A 18 -3.58 -0.23 9.69
C PRO A 18 -3.68 -1.75 9.55
N ARG A 19 -3.08 -2.49 10.51
CA ARG A 19 -3.18 -3.96 10.54
C ARG A 19 -4.58 -4.45 10.85
N GLN A 20 -5.37 -3.62 11.53
CA GLN A 20 -6.75 -3.87 11.93
C GLN A 20 -7.61 -2.70 11.48
N LEU A 21 -8.74 -3.00 10.84
CA LEU A 21 -9.76 -2.02 10.51
C LEU A 21 -11.12 -2.49 11.04
N PRO A 22 -11.94 -1.57 11.57
CA PRO A 22 -13.30 -1.91 11.95
C PRO A 22 -14.12 -2.32 10.72
N ARG A 23 -15.07 -3.24 10.91
CA ARG A 23 -15.95 -3.67 9.82
C ARG A 23 -16.73 -2.49 9.27
N SER A 24 -16.53 -2.20 7.98
CA SER A 24 -17.24 -1.16 7.25
C SER A 24 -18.60 -1.67 6.77
N SER A 25 -19.65 -0.86 6.94
CA SER A 25 -21.00 -1.14 6.42
C SER A 25 -21.08 -1.11 4.89
N THR A 26 -20.14 -0.43 4.22
CA THR A 26 -20.05 -0.35 2.75
C THR A 26 -19.26 -1.51 2.13
N GLY A 27 -18.54 -2.29 2.94
CA GLY A 27 -17.65 -3.36 2.46
C GLY A 27 -16.38 -2.86 1.74
N LEU A 28 -16.15 -1.54 1.69
CA LEU A 28 -14.96 -0.92 1.11
C LEU A 28 -13.96 -0.57 2.20
N TYR A 29 -12.70 -0.96 2.00
CA TYR A 29 -11.63 -0.72 2.94
C TYR A 29 -10.51 0.09 2.29
N PRO A 30 -10.09 1.21 2.91
CA PRO A 30 -8.97 1.99 2.42
C PRO A 30 -7.67 1.23 2.64
N VAL A 31 -6.88 1.13 1.58
CA VAL A 31 -5.53 0.58 1.62
C VAL A 31 -4.56 1.58 1.05
N GLU A 32 -3.44 1.74 1.73
CA GLU A 32 -2.51 2.82 1.51
C GLU A 32 -1.08 2.30 1.56
N ALA A 33 -0.28 2.76 0.61
CA ALA A 33 1.12 2.43 0.52
C ALA A 33 1.94 3.65 0.16
N MET A 34 3.19 3.63 0.58
CA MET A 34 4.17 4.64 0.23
C MET A 34 5.34 3.98 -0.48
N PHE A 35 5.67 4.50 -1.66
CA PHE A 35 6.82 4.07 -2.43
C PHE A 35 7.94 5.10 -2.30
N LYS A 36 9.11 4.65 -1.86
CA LYS A 36 10.32 5.47 -1.78
C LYS A 36 11.43 4.84 -2.61
N SER A 37 12.07 5.63 -3.46
CA SER A 37 13.24 5.21 -4.22
C SER A 37 14.31 6.29 -4.16
N ASN A 38 15.58 5.89 -4.09
CA ASN A 38 16.72 6.80 -4.23
C ASN A 38 17.22 6.89 -5.69
N GLN A 39 16.52 6.25 -6.63
CA GLN A 39 16.90 6.21 -8.04
C GLN A 39 16.55 7.54 -8.73
N ARG A 40 17.58 8.34 -9.05
CA ARG A 40 17.40 9.66 -9.72
C ARG A 40 16.82 9.57 -11.13
N THR A 41 16.97 8.44 -11.80
CA THR A 41 16.47 8.23 -13.16
C THR A 41 15.05 7.70 -13.22
N LEU A 42 14.42 7.49 -12.06
CA LEU A 42 13.04 7.04 -11.94
C LEU A 42 12.10 8.12 -12.49
N ASP A 43 11.21 7.72 -13.40
CA ASP A 43 10.13 8.58 -13.87
C ASP A 43 8.94 8.41 -12.91
N HIS A 44 8.77 9.36 -12.00
CA HIS A 44 7.72 9.32 -10.99
C HIS A 44 6.31 9.41 -11.59
N ASP A 45 6.14 10.03 -12.75
CA ASP A 45 4.84 10.19 -13.40
C ASP A 45 4.42 8.92 -14.16
N SER A 46 5.39 8.08 -14.51
CA SER A 46 5.14 6.76 -15.12
C SER A 46 4.69 5.68 -14.14
N MET A 47 4.70 5.97 -12.83
CA MET A 47 4.37 4.99 -11.80
C MET A 47 2.93 4.51 -11.91
N LYS A 48 2.75 3.19 -11.94
CA LYS A 48 1.47 2.49 -11.94
C LYS A 48 1.39 1.61 -10.69
N PRO A 49 0.83 2.15 -9.59
CA PRO A 49 0.64 1.42 -8.36
C PRO A 49 -0.64 0.59 -8.42
N LEU A 50 -0.51 -0.67 -8.00
CA LEU A 50 -1.55 -1.67 -8.02
C LEU A 50 -1.61 -2.36 -6.65
N VAL A 51 -2.81 -2.57 -6.13
CA VAL A 51 -3.06 -3.51 -5.04
C VAL A 51 -3.55 -4.80 -5.63
N ILE A 52 -2.87 -5.88 -5.35
CA ILE A 52 -3.32 -7.20 -5.74
C ILE A 52 -4.01 -7.83 -4.54
N PHE A 53 -5.33 -7.99 -4.67
CA PHE A 53 -6.20 -8.60 -3.69
C PHE A 53 -7.06 -9.66 -4.39
N ASN A 54 -7.14 -10.85 -3.81
CA ASN A 54 -7.92 -11.97 -4.36
C ASN A 54 -7.65 -12.26 -5.85
N LYS A 55 -6.37 -12.26 -6.26
CA LYS A 55 -5.92 -12.43 -7.66
C LYS A 55 -6.39 -11.33 -8.64
N GLN A 56 -6.96 -10.24 -8.13
CA GLN A 56 -7.36 -9.08 -8.92
C GLN A 56 -6.46 -7.89 -8.60
N ALA A 57 -6.11 -7.10 -9.61
CA ALA A 57 -5.32 -5.88 -9.46
C ALA A 57 -6.24 -4.66 -9.42
N TYR A 58 -6.08 -3.83 -8.40
CA TYR A 58 -6.82 -2.58 -8.20
C TYR A 58 -5.86 -1.40 -8.33
N PRO A 59 -6.09 -0.45 -9.25
CA PRO A 59 -5.25 0.73 -9.39
C PRO A 59 -5.35 1.62 -8.15
N MET A 60 -4.21 2.21 -7.78
CA MET A 60 -4.14 3.20 -6.70
C MET A 60 -4.01 4.62 -7.26
N ASN A 61 -4.56 5.57 -6.51
CA ASN A 61 -4.50 6.99 -6.82
C ASN A 61 -3.46 7.67 -5.94
N ARG A 62 -2.76 8.67 -6.50
CA ARG A 62 -1.76 9.45 -5.77
C ARG A 62 -2.46 10.35 -4.77
N THR A 63 -2.04 10.33 -3.50
CA THR A 63 -2.55 11.28 -2.52
C THR A 63 -1.92 12.66 -2.77
N ARG A 64 -2.73 13.73 -2.80
CA ARG A 64 -2.25 15.09 -3.11
C ARG A 64 -1.33 15.68 -2.03
N LEU A 65 -1.49 15.25 -0.79
CA LEU A 65 -0.85 15.85 0.38
C LEU A 65 0.54 15.27 0.70
N VAL A 66 0.82 14.04 0.23
CA VAL A 66 2.04 13.31 0.59
C VAL A 66 2.66 12.69 -0.66
N GLU A 67 3.85 13.14 -1.00
CA GLU A 67 4.58 12.61 -2.16
C GLU A 67 4.91 11.12 -1.98
N GLY A 68 4.70 10.34 -3.05
CA GLY A 68 4.97 8.91 -3.06
C GLY A 68 3.96 8.08 -2.27
N ARG A 69 2.91 8.70 -1.72
CA ARG A 69 1.77 8.02 -1.10
C ARG A 69 0.67 7.75 -2.11
N TRP A 70 0.12 6.55 -2.02
CA TRP A 70 -0.91 6.05 -2.89
C TRP A 70 -2.00 5.39 -2.06
N GLU A 71 -3.25 5.58 -2.47
CA GLU A 71 -4.42 5.09 -1.78
C GLU A 71 -5.42 4.48 -2.76
N THR A 72 -6.15 3.46 -2.31
CA THR A 72 -7.29 2.92 -3.04
C THR A 72 -8.29 2.28 -2.08
N LEU A 73 -9.47 1.95 -2.60
CA LEU A 73 -10.52 1.24 -1.88
C LEU A 73 -10.63 -0.15 -2.46
N ILE A 74 -10.50 -1.18 -1.63
CA ILE A 74 -10.73 -2.57 -2.03
C ILE A 74 -12.04 -3.09 -1.44
N PRO A 75 -12.86 -3.80 -2.25
CA PRO A 75 -14.06 -4.45 -1.75
C PRO A 75 -13.67 -5.74 -1.03
N ILE A 76 -13.94 -5.81 0.28
CA ILE A 76 -13.71 -7.03 1.05
C ILE A 76 -15.08 -7.69 1.32
N PRO A 77 -15.28 -8.97 0.94
CA PRO A 77 -16.53 -9.65 1.17
C PRO A 77 -16.91 -9.71 2.65
N VAL A 78 -18.21 -9.59 2.92
CA VAL A 78 -18.78 -9.75 4.26
C VAL A 78 -18.42 -11.12 4.83
N GLY A 79 -18.14 -11.18 6.13
CA GLY A 79 -17.67 -12.40 6.80
C GLY A 79 -16.16 -12.67 6.68
N THR A 80 -15.42 -11.90 5.88
CA THR A 80 -13.95 -12.06 5.79
C THR A 80 -13.26 -11.36 6.97
N GLN A 81 -12.66 -12.12 7.87
CA GLN A 81 -11.94 -11.57 9.04
C GLN A 81 -10.46 -11.26 8.74
N VAL A 82 -9.83 -12.00 7.84
CA VAL A 82 -8.41 -11.79 7.50
C VAL A 82 -8.27 -11.75 5.98
N VAL A 83 -7.63 -10.69 5.49
CA VAL A 83 -7.36 -10.47 4.08
C VAL A 83 -5.86 -10.44 3.83
N ASN A 84 -5.42 -11.21 2.84
CA ASN A 84 -4.07 -11.14 2.31
C ASN A 84 -4.05 -10.30 1.03
N TYR A 85 -3.15 -9.34 0.95
CA TYR A 85 -2.96 -8.47 -0.21
C TYR A 85 -1.49 -8.14 -0.37
N HIS A 86 -1.10 -7.70 -1.56
CA HIS A 86 0.24 -7.20 -1.81
C HIS A 86 0.17 -5.98 -2.74
N PHE A 87 1.18 -5.13 -2.64
CA PHE A 87 1.33 -3.98 -3.51
C PHE A 87 2.31 -4.30 -4.62
N LYS A 88 1.99 -3.84 -5.81
CA LYS A 88 2.87 -3.89 -6.98
C LYS A 88 3.01 -2.48 -7.55
N PHE A 89 4.24 -2.05 -7.75
CA PHE A 89 4.56 -0.76 -8.34
C PHE A 89 5.31 -1.00 -9.64
N ASP A 90 4.66 -0.74 -10.77
CA ASP A 90 5.30 -0.75 -12.08
C ASP A 90 5.79 0.68 -12.37
N TYR A 91 7.03 0.85 -12.80
CA TYR A 91 7.62 2.16 -13.06
C TYR A 91 8.61 2.10 -14.22
N ASN A 92 8.79 3.25 -14.88
CA ASN A 92 9.85 3.40 -15.87
C ASN A 92 11.04 4.16 -15.28
N TYR A 93 12.22 3.87 -15.80
CA TYR A 93 13.43 4.60 -15.48
C TYR A 93 14.27 4.84 -16.74
N ASN A 94 14.95 5.97 -16.77
CA ASN A 94 15.83 6.34 -17.87
C ASN A 94 17.23 5.76 -17.62
N ALA A 95 17.63 4.71 -18.34
CA ALA A 95 19.02 4.28 -18.38
C ALA A 95 19.78 5.13 -19.42
N ILE A 96 21.11 5.19 -19.30
CA ILE A 96 22.03 6.06 -20.08
C ILE A 96 21.80 5.97 -21.62
N MET A 97 21.18 4.91 -22.13
CA MET A 97 20.84 4.78 -23.56
C MET A 97 19.40 4.35 -23.86
N MET A 98 18.56 3.99 -22.88
CA MET A 98 17.19 3.48 -23.13
C MET A 98 16.23 3.73 -21.95
N ARG A 99 14.95 3.97 -22.26
CA ARG A 99 13.84 3.88 -21.30
C ARG A 99 13.59 2.41 -20.97
N ASN A 100 13.72 2.04 -19.71
CA ASN A 100 13.45 0.69 -19.24
C ASN A 100 12.25 0.70 -18.29
N ALA A 101 11.51 -0.41 -18.24
CA ALA A 101 10.44 -0.63 -17.29
C ALA A 101 10.89 -1.64 -16.23
N ASP A 102 10.51 -1.42 -14.98
CA ASP A 102 10.78 -2.32 -13.86
C ASP A 102 9.54 -2.39 -12.95
N SER A 103 9.49 -3.42 -12.12
CA SER A 103 8.37 -3.66 -11.22
C SER A 103 8.86 -4.06 -9.83
N LYS A 104 8.26 -3.47 -8.80
CA LYS A 104 8.51 -3.84 -7.41
C LYS A 104 7.26 -4.44 -6.79
N LEU A 105 7.39 -5.69 -6.32
CA LEU A 105 6.38 -6.38 -5.54
C LEU A 105 6.70 -6.26 -4.05
N SER A 106 5.71 -5.92 -3.24
CA SER A 106 5.84 -5.96 -1.78
C SER A 106 5.69 -7.39 -1.25
N PRO A 107 6.18 -7.67 -0.03
CA PRO A 107 5.74 -8.84 0.72
C PRO A 107 4.21 -8.86 0.87
N PRO A 108 3.61 -10.03 1.13
CA PRO A 108 2.20 -10.11 1.47
C PRO A 108 1.94 -9.41 2.81
N TYR A 109 0.89 -8.58 2.83
CA TYR A 109 0.37 -7.95 4.02
C TYR A 109 -0.96 -8.58 4.42
N GLN A 110 -1.23 -8.54 5.72
CA GLN A 110 -2.47 -9.01 6.32
C GLN A 110 -3.25 -7.85 6.90
N LEU A 111 -4.52 -7.77 6.53
CA LEU A 111 -5.49 -6.86 7.13
C LEU A 111 -6.50 -7.70 7.89
N LYS A 112 -6.62 -7.45 9.18
CA LYS A 112 -7.65 -8.04 10.03
C LYS A 112 -8.85 -7.09 10.08
N ILE A 113 -10.03 -7.61 9.82
CA ILE A 113 -11.29 -6.87 9.99
C ILE A 113 -11.84 -7.23 11.36
N GLU A 114 -12.00 -6.23 12.20
CA GLU A 114 -12.57 -6.39 13.53
C GLU A 114 -14.04 -6.02 13.53
N ASP A 115 -14.85 -6.94 14.04
CA ASP A 115 -16.24 -6.66 14.36
C ASP A 115 -16.25 -5.68 15.53
N ASN A 116 -16.69 -4.45 15.26
CA ASN A 116 -16.80 -3.41 16.29
C ASN A 116 -18.01 -3.71 17.19
N GLU A 117 -17.94 -4.78 17.97
CA GLU A 117 -18.87 -5.08 19.06
C GLU A 117 -18.33 -4.58 20.43
N GLY A 118 -17.23 -3.82 20.45
CA GLY A 118 -16.51 -3.47 21.68
C GLY A 118 -16.63 -2.01 22.16
N SER A 119 -17.23 -1.10 21.40
CA SER A 119 -17.26 0.34 21.77
C SER A 119 -18.58 0.86 22.34
N VAL A 120 -19.59 0.01 22.51
CA VAL A 120 -20.89 0.41 23.10
C VAL A 120 -20.92 0.29 24.64
N ASN A 121 -19.97 -0.42 25.26
CA ASN A 121 -20.03 -0.74 26.70
C ASN A 121 -19.18 0.14 27.64
N LEU A 122 -18.65 1.29 27.20
CA LEU A 122 -17.78 2.13 28.04
C LEU A 122 -18.39 3.48 28.50
N LEU A 123 -19.69 3.68 28.32
CA LEU A 123 -20.38 4.89 28.80
C LEU A 123 -21.50 4.63 29.83
N MET A 124 -21.72 3.40 30.26
CA MET A 124 -22.69 3.04 31.32
C MET A 124 -21.98 2.43 32.52
N GLU A 125 -21.07 3.16 33.15
CA GLU A 125 -20.63 2.85 34.52
C GLU A 125 -20.10 4.13 35.18
N ARG A 126 -21.02 5.04 35.49
CA ARG A 126 -20.91 6.01 36.58
C ARG A 126 -22.25 6.72 36.79
N GLU A 127 -23.19 6.00 37.37
CA GLU A 127 -24.14 6.57 38.32
C GLU A 127 -23.85 5.87 39.65
N ASP A 128 -23.36 6.65 40.61
CA ASP A 128 -23.58 6.57 42.07
C ASP A 128 -22.67 7.60 42.77
#